data_AF-A0A151TFR9-F1
#
_entry.id   AF-A0A151TFR9-F1
#
_cell.length_a   1.000
_cell.length_b   1.000
_cell.length_c   1.000
_cell.angle_alpha   90.00
_cell.angle_beta   90.00
_cell.angle_gamma   90.00
#
_symmetry.space_group_name_H-M   'P 1'
#
loop_
_entity.id
_entity.type
_entity.pdbx_description
1 polymer ?
#
loop_
_entity_poly.entity_id
_entity_poly.type
_entity_poly.pdbx_seq_one_letter_code
_entity_poly.pdbx_strand_id
1 'polypeptide(L)'
;VPIVVAFVDSMTPTGKGNYTINLKDPTATIGASLHYKTKEHPQYGHHIVVGCVLVLKQIVVFAPARSRGPYFLNITQNNVQRVSIHTESIT
;
A
#
# COMPACT_ATOMS: atom_id res chain seq x y z
N VAL A 1 -5.19 -17.24 5.91
CA VAL A 1 -4.05 -16.29 5.81
C VAL A 1 -4.54 -14.92 6.28
N PRO A 2 -3.80 -14.21 7.14
CA PRO A 2 -4.19 -12.87 7.59
C PRO A 2 -4.38 -11.91 6.42
N ILE A 3 -5.43 -11.08 6.50
CA ILE A 3 -5.76 -10.04 5.53
C ILE A 3 -5.59 -8.70 6.22
N VAL A 4 -4.95 -7.76 5.53
CA VAL A 4 -4.89 -6.35 5.95
C VAL A 4 -5.73 -5.54 4.99
N VAL A 5 -6.63 -4.72 5.54
CA VAL A 5 -7.47 -3.79 4.79
C VAL A 5 -7.08 -2.39 5.24
N ALA A 6 -6.52 -1.60 4.34
CA ALA A 6 -6.02 -0.28 4.68
C ALA A 6 -6.27 0.74 3.57
N PHE A 7 -6.56 1.97 3.99
CA PHE A 7 -6.69 3.15 3.14
C PHE A 7 -5.32 3.70 2.76
N VAL A 8 -5.14 4.10 1.50
CA VAL A 8 -3.93 4.79 1.03
C VAL A 8 -4.05 6.28 1.35
N ASP A 9 -3.39 6.69 2.41
CA ASP A 9 -3.40 8.07 2.93
C ASP A 9 -2.50 9.01 2.14
N SER A 10 -1.31 8.54 1.77
CA SER A 10 -0.38 9.30 0.93
C SER A 10 0.49 8.38 0.09
N MET A 11 0.96 8.91 -1.04
CA MET A 11 1.84 8.23 -1.99
C MET A 11 2.91 9.20 -2.48
N THR A 12 4.17 8.81 -2.34
CA THR A 12 5.32 9.58 -2.83
C THR A 12 6.14 8.71 -3.78
N PRO A 13 6.32 9.12 -5.05
CA PRO A 13 7.24 8.44 -5.95
C PRO A 13 8.65 8.43 -5.38
N THR A 14 9.34 7.32 -5.55
CA THR A 14 10.76 7.15 -5.23
C THR A 14 11.53 6.91 -6.54
N GLY A 15 12.85 6.79 -6.44
CA GLY A 15 13.67 6.41 -7.61
C GLY A 15 13.19 5.10 -8.25
N LYS A 16 13.34 5.00 -9.58
CA LYS A 16 13.01 3.80 -10.38
C LYS A 16 11.53 3.39 -10.35
N GLY A 17 10.61 4.34 -10.12
CA GLY A 17 9.17 4.11 -10.25
C GLY A 17 8.50 3.38 -9.09
N ASN A 18 9.22 3.09 -8.01
CA ASN A 18 8.60 2.59 -6.78
C ASN A 18 7.94 3.74 -6.01
N TYR A 19 7.07 3.42 -5.05
CA TYR A 19 6.44 4.44 -4.21
C TYR A 19 6.64 4.11 -2.74
N THR A 20 6.83 5.14 -1.93
CA THR A 20 6.59 5.07 -0.50
C THR A 20 5.14 5.50 -0.27
N ILE A 21 4.37 4.69 0.45
CA ILE A 21 2.95 4.94 0.70
C ILE A 21 2.69 4.84 2.20
N ASN A 22 1.74 5.62 2.71
CA ASN A 22 1.23 5.45 4.07
C ASN A 22 -0.12 4.76 4.01
N LEU A 23 -0.23 3.66 4.75
CA LEU A 23 -1.45 2.87 4.90
C LEU A 23 -2.08 3.16 6.25
N LYS A 24 -3.38 3.44 6.26
CA LYS A 24 -4.14 3.76 7.46
C LYS A 24 -5.29 2.79 7.64
N ASP A 25 -5.46 2.27 8.85
CA ASP A 25 -6.68 1.62 9.31
C ASP A 25 -7.23 2.40 10.54
N PRO A 26 -8.36 1.99 11.14
CA PRO A 26 -8.87 2.64 12.35
C PRO A 26 -7.92 2.60 13.56
N THR A 27 -6.92 1.72 13.53
CA THR A 27 -6.00 1.48 14.65
C THR A 27 -4.76 2.36 14.55
N ALA A 28 -4.14 2.42 13.37
CA ALA A 28 -2.86 3.08 13.17
C ALA A 28 -2.55 3.40 11.71
N THR A 29 -1.45 4.13 11.53
CA THR A 29 -0.82 4.36 10.22
C THR A 29 0.51 3.62 10.17
N ILE A 30 0.82 2.99 9.03
CA ILE A 30 2.09 2.31 8.77
C ILE A 30 2.65 2.70 7.40
N GLY A 31 3.96 2.90 7.31
CA GLY A 31 4.66 3.13 6.05
C GLY A 31 4.80 1.83 5.25
N ALA A 32 4.78 1.92 3.93
CA ALA A 32 4.97 0.79 3.05
C ALA A 32 5.72 1.17 1.77
N SER A 33 6.53 0.24 1.25
CA SER A 33 7.09 0.33 -0.10
C SER A 33 6.17 -0.39 -1.08
N LEU A 34 5.72 0.32 -2.10
CA LEU A 34 4.98 -0.24 -3.24
C LEU A 34 5.94 -0.44 -4.41
N HIS A 35 6.14 -1.70 -4.79
CA HIS A 35 6.98 -2.03 -5.92
C HIS A 35 6.37 -1.54 -7.24
N TYR A 36 7.17 -1.00 -8.16
CA TYR A 36 6.70 -0.40 -9.40
C TYR A 36 5.83 -1.35 -10.25
N LYS A 37 6.21 -2.63 -10.35
CA LYS A 37 5.40 -3.67 -11.03
C LYS A 37 3.99 -3.82 -10.45
N THR A 38 3.81 -3.57 -9.15
CA THR A 38 2.49 -3.57 -8.51
C THR A 38 1.66 -2.39 -9.00
N LYS A 39 2.27 -1.19 -9.13
CA LYS A 39 1.62 0.00 -9.66
C LYS A 39 1.33 -0.09 -11.17
N GLU A 40 2.14 -0.84 -11.91
CA GLU A 40 1.98 -1.08 -13.35
C GLU A 40 1.10 -2.30 -13.66
N HIS A 41 0.56 -2.99 -12.64
CA HIS A 41 -0.25 -4.18 -12.89
C HIS A 41 -1.49 -3.82 -13.74
N PRO A 42 -1.73 -4.49 -14.88
CA PRO A 42 -2.72 -4.03 -15.86
C PRO A 42 -4.15 -3.99 -15.30
N GLN A 43 -4.49 -4.92 -14.40
CA GLN A 43 -5.85 -5.04 -13.89
C GLN A 43 -6.22 -4.04 -12.79
N TYR A 44 -5.25 -3.59 -11.98
CA TYR A 44 -5.56 -2.82 -10.77
C TYR A 44 -4.58 -1.69 -10.47
N GLY A 45 -3.43 -1.64 -11.14
CA GLY A 45 -2.35 -0.70 -10.83
C GLY A 45 -2.78 0.75 -10.97
N HIS A 46 -3.62 1.06 -11.97
CA HIS A 46 -4.20 2.39 -12.19
C HIS A 46 -5.18 2.80 -11.08
N HIS A 47 -5.78 1.84 -10.37
CA HIS A 47 -6.66 2.09 -9.22
C HIS A 47 -5.90 2.30 -7.90
N ILE A 48 -4.60 1.99 -7.85
CA ILE A 48 -3.77 2.28 -6.68
C ILE A 48 -3.42 3.78 -6.71
N VAL A 49 -4.23 4.55 -6.01
CA VAL A 49 -4.12 6.01 -5.86
C VAL A 49 -4.39 6.39 -4.40
N VAL A 50 -4.02 7.62 -4.00
CA VAL A 50 -4.47 8.20 -2.73
C VAL A 50 -6.00 8.16 -2.68
N GLY A 51 -6.57 7.72 -1.57
CA GLY A 51 -8.03 7.55 -1.45
C GLY A 51 -8.52 6.11 -1.64
N CYS A 52 -7.72 5.22 -2.24
CA CYS A 52 -8.15 3.83 -2.43
C CYS A 52 -7.97 2.98 -1.17
N VAL A 53 -8.71 1.87 -1.10
CA VAL A 53 -8.56 0.83 -0.08
C VAL A 53 -7.84 -0.36 -0.71
N LEU A 54 -6.73 -0.77 -0.12
CA LEU A 54 -6.00 -1.99 -0.46
C LEU A 54 -6.42 -3.13 0.45
N VAL A 55 -6.75 -4.26 -0.15
CA VAL A 55 -6.90 -5.55 0.53
C VAL A 55 -5.65 -6.36 0.22
N LEU A 56 -4.86 -6.63 1.26
CA LEU A 56 -3.54 -7.24 1.17
C LEU A 56 -3.50 -8.60 1.89
N LYS A 57 -2.73 -9.54 1.34
CA LYS A 57 -2.45 -10.86 1.94
C LYS A 57 -0.96 -11.13 2.00
N GLN A 58 -0.55 -11.99 2.93
CA GLN A 58 0.82 -12.51 3.03
C GLN A 58 1.89 -11.40 3.05
N ILE A 59 1.58 -10.29 3.70
CA ILE A 59 2.52 -9.17 3.82
C ILE A 59 3.61 -9.48 4.84
N VAL A 60 4.79 -8.93 4.60
CA VAL A 60 5.91 -9.01 5.53
C VAL A 60 6.19 -7.63 6.08
N VAL A 61 6.30 -7.55 7.40
CA VAL A 61 6.74 -6.35 8.13
C VAL A 61 8.24 -6.45 8.34
N PHE A 62 8.98 -5.38 8.05
CA PHE A 62 10.41 -5.31 8.28
C PHE A 62 10.79 -4.00 8.99
N ALA A 63 11.86 -4.06 9.78
CA ALA A 63 12.48 -2.90 10.41
C ALA A 63 13.93 -2.80 9.90
N PRO A 64 14.41 -1.61 9.48
CA PRO A 64 15.80 -1.46 9.07
C PRO A 64 16.75 -1.74 10.23
N ALA A 65 17.69 -2.67 10.05
CA ALA A 65 18.52 -3.22 11.12
C ALA A 65 19.42 -2.23 11.88
N ARG A 66 19.60 -1.00 11.37
CA ARG A 66 20.49 0.01 11.97
C ARG A 66 19.79 1.27 12.48
N SER A 67 18.46 1.34 12.38
CA SER A 67 17.70 2.47 12.91
C SER A 67 16.58 1.95 13.80
N ARG A 68 16.29 2.67 14.89
CA ARG A 68 14.98 2.59 15.58
C ARG A 68 13.85 3.14 14.68
N GLY A 69 13.92 2.87 13.38
CA GLY A 69 13.01 3.39 12.37
C GLY A 69 11.65 2.71 12.47
N PRO A 70 10.60 3.34 11.92
CA PRO A 70 9.27 2.74 11.93
C PRO A 70 9.27 1.42 11.16
N TYR A 71 8.40 0.50 11.57
CA TYR A 71 8.13 -0.73 10.83
C TYR A 71 7.55 -0.38 9.44
N PHE A 72 7.99 -1.11 8.41
CA PHE A 72 7.53 -0.95 7.04
C PHE A 72 6.93 -2.24 6.48
N LEU A 73 5.97 -2.08 5.58
CA LEU A 73 5.45 -3.16 4.74
C LEU A 73 6.10 -3.14 3.36
N ASN A 74 6.37 -4.32 2.79
CA ASN A 74 6.72 -4.42 1.38
C ASN A 74 5.52 -4.96 0.59
N ILE A 75 5.07 -4.21 -0.41
CA ILE A 75 3.89 -4.55 -1.21
C ILE A 75 4.31 -4.90 -2.63
N THR A 76 4.15 -6.18 -2.95
CA THR A 76 4.35 -6.75 -4.28
C THR A 76 3.01 -7.17 -4.91
N GLN A 77 3.03 -7.51 -6.20
CA GLN A 77 1.83 -7.96 -6.91
C GLN A 77 1.13 -9.14 -6.23
N ASN A 78 1.89 -10.06 -5.63
CA ASN A 78 1.36 -11.24 -4.94
C ASN A 78 0.62 -10.89 -3.64
N ASN A 79 0.89 -9.72 -3.07
CA ASN A 79 0.24 -9.28 -1.85
C ASN A 79 -1.13 -8.65 -2.13
N VAL A 80 -1.36 -8.09 -3.32
CA VAL A 80 -2.61 -7.40 -3.64
C VAL A 80 -3.70 -8.42 -3.94
N GLN A 81 -4.70 -8.48 -3.07
CA GLN A 81 -5.89 -9.29 -3.27
C GLN A 81 -7.00 -8.50 -3.97
N ARG A 82 -7.17 -7.22 -3.60
CA ARG A 82 -8.16 -6.32 -4.22
C ARG A 82 -7.76 -4.86 -4.01
N VAL A 83 -8.15 -4.01 -4.95
CA VAL A 83 -8.14 -2.54 -4.81
C VAL A 83 -9.58 -2.08 -4.90
N SER A 84 -10.04 -1.29 -3.93
CA SER A 84 -11.39 -0.71 -3.92
C SER A 84 -11.27 0.81 -3.93
N ILE A 85 -11.95 1.46 -4.86
CA ILE A 85 -11.94 2.91 -4.97
C ILE A 85 -13.12 3.41 -4.13
N HIS A 86 -12.87 4.27 -3.15
CA HIS A 86 -13.95 4.98 -2.49
C HIS A 86 -14.30 6.20 -3.34
N THR A 87 -15.30 6.07 -4.21
CA THR A 87 -16.00 7.24 -4.73
C THR A 87 -16.97 7.68 -3.64
N GLU A 88 -16.65 8.78 -2.96
CA GLU A 88 -17.72 9.60 -2.39
C GLU A 88 -18.53 10.11 -3.58
N SER A 89 -19.65 9.45 -3.86
CA SER A 89 -20.71 10.05 -4.67
C SER A 89 -21.23 11.24 -3.86
N ILE A 90 -20.61 12.41 -4.00
CA ILE A 90 -21.26 13.66 -3.61
C ILE A 90 -22.45 13.78 -4.55
N THR A 91 -23.61 13.40 -4.02
CA THR A 91 -24.93 13.57 -4.65
C THR A 91 -25.60 14.73 -3.97
#